data_AF-A0A935DG70-F1
#
_entry.id   AF-A0A935DG70-F1
#
_cell.length_a   1.000
_cell.length_b   1.000
_cell.length_c   1.000
_cell.angle_alpha   90.00
_cell.angle_beta   90.00
_cell.angle_gamma   90.00
#
_symmetry.space_group_name_H-M   'P 1'
#
loop_
_entity.id
_entity.type
_entity.pdbx_description
1 polymer ?
#
loop_
_entity_poly.entity_id
_entity_poly.type
_entity_poly.pdbx_seq_one_letter_code
_entity_poly.pdbx_strand_id
1 'polypeptide(L)'
;MVKKQASGEPALSAPQRKQLALALARAEETRDVMEDALVSFGRWLLVEVFNDDAGAALDERGDNPVWLELRRRAGGPTLRLSEHMLYVALHIAARDKRITSEAWRSLEPGRKALLLPLKDEKAMREAAQHVSAMKLSQRDTEAYVTSLRAEKGDVREVRVTPARFTAQVKRFRSRVTDKHFERKVVTALREGDATETVRELEAVRAWADRLLRRLKPE
;
A
#
# COMPACT_ATOMS: atom_id res chain seq x y z
N MET A 1 -8.13 25.09 34.65
CA MET A 1 -9.25 24.29 34.07
C MET A 1 -8.99 24.13 32.58
N VAL A 2 -8.52 22.96 32.16
CA VAL A 2 -8.18 22.68 30.76
C VAL A 2 -9.44 22.19 30.05
N LYS A 3 -9.95 22.98 29.10
CA LYS A 3 -11.05 22.58 28.19
C LYS A 3 -10.49 21.57 27.19
N LYS A 4 -10.95 20.33 27.32
CA LYS A 4 -10.69 19.21 26.41
C LYS A 4 -11.42 19.49 25.09
N GLN A 5 -10.71 19.85 24.02
CA GLN A 5 -11.29 19.93 22.68
C GLN A 5 -11.63 18.51 22.20
N ALA A 6 -12.92 18.27 21.98
CA ALA A 6 -13.40 17.08 21.30
C ALA A 6 -13.05 17.20 19.82
N SER A 7 -12.30 16.24 19.29
CA SER A 7 -12.13 16.01 17.86
C SER A 7 -13.50 15.76 17.23
N GLY A 8 -14.09 16.81 16.66
CA GLY A 8 -15.42 16.79 16.07
C GLY A 8 -15.41 16.09 14.73
N GLU A 9 -15.58 14.76 14.73
CA GLU A 9 -16.08 14.09 13.53
C GLU A 9 -17.51 14.60 13.27
N PRO A 10 -17.84 15.01 12.04
CA PRO A 10 -19.19 15.46 11.72
C PRO A 10 -20.17 14.32 11.96
N ALA A 11 -21.10 14.52 12.91
CA ALA A 11 -22.07 13.51 13.28
C ALA A 11 -23.03 13.25 12.12
N LEU A 12 -23.00 12.03 11.57
CA LEU A 12 -23.89 11.61 10.48
C LEU A 12 -25.35 11.56 10.97
N SER A 13 -26.26 12.13 10.18
CA SER A 13 -27.72 11.97 10.36
C SER A 13 -28.13 10.51 10.19
N ALA A 14 -29.32 10.13 10.67
CA ALA A 14 -29.83 8.76 10.53
C ALA A 14 -29.92 8.28 9.06
N PRO A 15 -30.40 9.08 8.09
CA PRO A 15 -30.37 8.70 6.67
C PRO A 15 -28.94 8.48 6.15
N GLN A 16 -27.99 9.35 6.53
CA GLN A 16 -26.58 9.23 6.13
C GLN A 16 -25.93 7.97 6.72
N ARG A 17 -26.25 7.61 7.97
CA ARG A 17 -25.77 6.35 8.59
C ARG A 17 -26.29 5.14 7.84
N LYS A 18 -27.56 5.14 7.40
CA LYS A 18 -28.13 4.06 6.59
C LYS A 18 -27.42 3.95 5.23
N GLN A 19 -27.16 5.08 4.57
CA GLN A 19 -26.41 5.11 3.30
C GLN A 19 -24.98 4.60 3.47
N LEU A 20 -24.29 5.02 4.54
CA LEU A 20 -22.94 4.55 4.86
C LEU A 20 -22.93 3.03 5.07
N ALA A 21 -23.86 2.49 5.86
CA ALA A 21 -23.95 1.04 6.10
C ALA A 21 -24.14 0.25 4.79
N LEU A 22 -25.01 0.73 3.89
CA LEU A 22 -25.22 0.12 2.59
C LEU A 22 -23.96 0.21 1.70
N ALA A 23 -23.28 1.37 1.70
CA ALA A 23 -22.06 1.57 0.94
C ALA A 23 -20.93 0.64 1.43
N LEU A 24 -20.80 0.46 2.75
CA LEU A 24 -19.83 -0.47 3.35
C LEU A 24 -20.13 -1.92 2.96
N ALA A 25 -21.40 -2.35 3.09
CA ALA A 25 -21.80 -3.70 2.69
C ALA A 25 -21.53 -3.97 1.20
N ARG A 26 -21.84 -3.00 0.32
CA ARG A 26 -21.55 -3.13 -1.12
C ARG A 26 -20.05 -3.12 -1.42
N ALA A 27 -19.26 -2.39 -0.65
CA ALA A 27 -17.81 -2.38 -0.77
C ALA A 27 -17.21 -3.74 -0.37
N GLU A 28 -17.73 -4.37 0.69
CA GLU A 28 -17.32 -5.73 1.10
C GLU A 28 -17.64 -6.77 0.02
N GLU A 29 -18.87 -6.79 -0.49
CA GLU A 29 -19.25 -7.69 -1.59
C GLU A 29 -18.37 -7.49 -2.84
N THR A 30 -18.11 -6.23 -3.20
CA THR A 30 -17.25 -5.91 -4.34
C THR A 30 -15.82 -6.41 -4.12
N ARG A 31 -15.29 -6.23 -2.90
CA ARG A 31 -13.96 -6.74 -2.53
C ARG A 31 -13.92 -8.27 -2.67
N ASP A 32 -14.91 -8.97 -2.14
CA ASP A 32 -14.94 -10.44 -2.16
C ASP A 32 -14.94 -10.98 -3.60
N VAL A 33 -15.73 -10.37 -4.50
CA VAL A 33 -15.72 -10.70 -5.94
C VAL A 33 -14.34 -10.43 -6.57
N MET A 34 -13.70 -9.31 -6.23
CA MET A 34 -12.37 -8.98 -6.74
C MET A 34 -11.31 -9.95 -6.24
N GLU A 35 -11.37 -10.36 -4.97
CA GLU A 35 -10.44 -11.30 -4.35
C GLU A 35 -10.58 -12.71 -4.95
N ASP A 36 -11.81 -13.18 -5.17
CA ASP A 36 -12.06 -14.46 -5.82
C ASP A 36 -11.55 -14.47 -7.28
N ALA A 37 -11.83 -13.40 -8.03
CA ALA A 37 -11.32 -13.24 -9.39
C ALA A 37 -9.78 -13.24 -9.41
N LEU A 38 -9.14 -12.58 -8.43
CA LEU A 38 -7.69 -12.53 -8.31
C LEU A 38 -7.09 -13.91 -8.04
N VAL A 39 -7.67 -14.68 -7.11
CA VAL A 39 -7.22 -16.04 -6.79
C VAL A 39 -7.43 -16.98 -7.97
N SER A 40 -8.61 -16.93 -8.60
CA SER A 40 -8.91 -17.75 -9.78
C SER A 40 -7.92 -17.47 -10.91
N PHE A 41 -7.63 -16.20 -11.18
CA PHE A 41 -6.66 -15.81 -12.20
C PHE A 41 -5.23 -16.24 -11.83
N GLY A 42 -4.83 -16.11 -10.56
CA GLY A 42 -3.54 -16.58 -10.08
C GLY A 42 -3.35 -18.09 -10.26
N ARG A 43 -4.39 -18.89 -9.96
CA ARG A 43 -4.39 -20.35 -10.19
C ARG A 43 -4.30 -20.69 -11.67
N TRP A 44 -5.05 -20.00 -12.51
CA TRP A 44 -4.97 -20.16 -13.96
C TRP A 44 -3.56 -19.88 -14.47
N LEU A 45 -2.91 -18.79 -14.03
CA LEU A 45 -1.52 -18.51 -14.37
C LEU A 45 -0.59 -19.64 -13.93
N LEU A 46 -0.72 -20.10 -12.70
CA LEU A 46 0.11 -21.19 -12.18
C LEU A 46 -0.02 -22.46 -13.04
N VAL A 47 -1.25 -22.85 -13.39
CA VAL A 47 -1.50 -24.06 -14.19
C VAL A 47 -1.07 -23.87 -15.65
N GLU A 48 -1.59 -22.86 -16.33
CA GLU A 48 -1.44 -22.72 -17.79
C GLU A 48 -0.11 -22.10 -18.21
N VAL A 49 0.46 -21.21 -17.39
CA VAL A 49 1.71 -20.51 -17.74
C VAL A 49 2.92 -21.23 -17.14
N PHE A 50 2.76 -21.87 -15.99
CA PHE A 50 3.86 -22.50 -15.25
C PHE A 50 3.69 -24.02 -15.07
N ASN A 51 2.76 -24.67 -15.77
CA ASN A 51 2.52 -26.13 -15.70
C ASN A 51 2.28 -26.64 -14.28
N ASP A 52 1.59 -25.83 -13.47
CA ASP A 52 1.34 -26.08 -12.05
C ASP A 52 2.63 -26.17 -11.20
N ASP A 53 3.77 -25.65 -11.68
CA ASP A 53 5.03 -25.60 -10.96
C ASP A 53 5.16 -24.31 -10.14
N ALA A 54 4.98 -24.44 -8.82
CA ALA A 54 5.12 -23.34 -7.88
C ALA A 54 6.57 -22.84 -7.73
N GLY A 55 7.57 -23.70 -7.92
CA GLY A 55 8.98 -23.31 -7.93
C GLY A 55 9.29 -22.44 -9.13
N ALA A 56 8.91 -22.90 -10.33
CA ALA A 56 9.08 -22.12 -11.56
C ALA A 56 8.37 -20.75 -11.50
N ALA A 57 7.15 -20.71 -10.95
CA ALA A 57 6.41 -19.46 -10.76
C ALA A 57 7.09 -18.47 -9.79
N LEU A 58 7.81 -18.94 -8.78
CA LEU A 58 8.39 -18.11 -7.72
C LEU A 58 9.85 -17.74 -7.96
N ASP A 59 10.63 -18.61 -8.59
CA ASP A 59 12.08 -18.45 -8.67
C ASP A 59 12.55 -18.25 -10.12
N GLU A 60 11.93 -18.95 -11.09
CA GLU A 60 12.37 -18.99 -12.49
C GLU A 60 11.48 -18.20 -13.45
N ARG A 61 10.46 -17.49 -12.93
CA ARG A 61 9.48 -16.77 -13.77
C ARG A 61 10.09 -15.76 -14.73
N GLY A 62 11.30 -15.28 -14.46
CA GLY A 62 12.03 -14.35 -15.32
C GLY A 62 12.34 -14.93 -16.70
N ASP A 63 12.40 -16.26 -16.81
CA ASP A 63 12.77 -16.97 -18.04
C ASP A 63 11.53 -17.41 -18.84
N ASN A 64 10.33 -17.28 -18.27
CA ASN A 64 9.09 -17.66 -18.93
C ASN A 64 8.63 -16.57 -19.93
N PRO A 65 8.60 -16.86 -21.24
CA PRO A 65 8.31 -15.85 -22.26
C PRO A 65 6.88 -15.29 -22.18
N VAL A 66 5.91 -16.12 -21.78
CA VAL A 66 4.51 -15.70 -21.62
C VAL A 66 4.37 -14.74 -20.44
N TRP A 67 5.01 -15.05 -19.32
CA TRP A 67 5.03 -14.17 -18.15
C TRP A 67 5.68 -12.80 -18.44
N LEU A 68 6.80 -12.79 -19.18
CA LEU A 68 7.45 -11.55 -19.60
C LEU A 68 6.54 -10.68 -20.47
N GLU A 69 5.81 -11.28 -21.41
CA GLU A 69 4.86 -10.56 -22.26
C GLU A 69 3.66 -10.02 -21.47
N LEU A 70 3.12 -10.80 -20.53
CA LEU A 70 2.07 -10.33 -19.61
C LEU A 70 2.52 -9.11 -18.81
N ARG A 71 3.74 -9.16 -18.22
CA ARG A 71 4.31 -8.02 -17.48
C ARG A 71 4.52 -6.80 -18.37
N ARG A 72 4.98 -6.99 -19.61
CA ARG A 72 5.17 -5.89 -20.58
C ARG A 72 3.86 -5.18 -20.93
N ARG A 73 2.76 -5.93 -21.01
CA ARG A 73 1.43 -5.39 -21.35
C ARG A 73 0.66 -4.84 -20.14
N ALA A 74 1.08 -5.19 -18.92
CA ALA A 74 0.39 -4.84 -17.69
C ALA A 74 0.19 -3.32 -17.53
N GLY A 75 -1.04 -2.92 -17.18
CA GLY A 75 -1.45 -1.52 -17.10
C GLY A 75 -1.61 -0.81 -18.45
N GLY A 76 -1.40 -1.52 -19.57
CA GLY A 76 -1.55 -1.02 -20.92
C GLY A 76 -2.96 -1.18 -21.49
N PRO A 77 -3.17 -0.77 -22.76
CA PRO A 77 -4.48 -0.85 -23.41
C PRO A 77 -4.95 -2.29 -23.64
N THR A 78 -4.02 -3.24 -23.76
CA THR A 78 -4.29 -4.65 -24.03
C THR A 78 -4.44 -5.50 -22.76
N LEU A 79 -3.89 -5.05 -21.63
CA LEU A 79 -4.04 -5.68 -20.33
C LEU A 79 -4.23 -4.61 -19.25
N ARG A 80 -5.50 -4.38 -18.89
CA ARG A 80 -5.88 -3.38 -17.88
C ARG A 80 -5.56 -3.80 -16.44
N LEU A 81 -4.95 -4.96 -16.26
CA LEU A 81 -4.48 -5.43 -14.96
C LEU A 81 -3.10 -4.84 -14.67
N SER A 82 -2.89 -4.30 -13.48
CA SER A 82 -1.60 -3.75 -13.09
C SER A 82 -0.54 -4.85 -12.91
N GLU A 83 0.73 -4.49 -13.08
CA GLU A 83 1.85 -5.40 -12.83
C GLU A 83 1.84 -5.93 -11.39
N HIS A 84 1.44 -5.09 -10.43
CA HIS A 84 1.30 -5.49 -9.04
C HIS A 84 0.24 -6.57 -8.84
N MET A 85 -0.92 -6.46 -9.49
CA MET A 85 -1.98 -7.46 -9.37
C MET A 85 -1.59 -8.79 -10.02
N LEU A 86 -0.88 -8.75 -11.16
CA LEU A 86 -0.27 -9.96 -11.75
C LEU A 86 0.67 -10.65 -10.77
N TYR A 87 1.57 -9.87 -10.17
CA TYR A 87 2.52 -10.37 -9.18
C TYR A 87 1.80 -11.02 -7.99
N VAL A 88 0.84 -10.32 -7.38
CA VAL A 88 0.10 -10.79 -6.21
C VAL A 88 -0.69 -12.06 -6.53
N ALA A 89 -1.42 -12.09 -7.66
CA ALA A 89 -2.22 -13.24 -8.08
C ALA A 89 -1.37 -14.51 -8.17
N LEU A 90 -0.26 -14.45 -8.93
CA LEU A 90 0.63 -15.59 -9.12
C LEU A 90 1.28 -16.03 -7.81
N HIS A 91 1.77 -15.08 -7.02
CA HIS A 91 2.47 -15.42 -5.77
C HIS A 91 1.53 -16.03 -4.73
N ILE A 92 0.30 -15.54 -4.61
CA ILE A 92 -0.69 -16.16 -3.72
C ILE A 92 -0.96 -17.60 -4.18
N ALA A 93 -1.20 -17.83 -5.47
CA ALA A 93 -1.49 -19.18 -5.97
C ALA A 93 -0.33 -20.15 -5.76
N ALA A 94 0.90 -19.72 -6.07
CA ALA A 94 2.09 -20.55 -5.86
C ALA A 94 2.35 -20.83 -4.38
N ARG A 95 2.12 -19.85 -3.48
CA ARG A 95 2.28 -20.05 -2.03
C ARG A 95 1.14 -20.84 -1.41
N ASP A 96 -0.09 -20.77 -1.92
CA ASP A 96 -1.19 -21.64 -1.51
C ASP A 96 -0.85 -23.13 -1.77
N LYS A 97 -0.09 -23.41 -2.83
CA LYS A 97 0.41 -24.75 -3.13
C LYS A 97 1.52 -25.19 -2.17
N ARG A 98 2.45 -24.30 -1.80
CA ARG A 98 3.63 -24.62 -0.97
C ARG A 98 3.40 -24.54 0.55
N ILE A 99 2.58 -23.60 1.01
CA ILE A 99 2.29 -23.38 2.43
C ILE A 99 0.97 -24.08 2.77
N THR A 100 1.08 -25.27 3.36
CA THR A 100 -0.07 -26.12 3.72
C THR A 100 -0.73 -25.77 5.05
N SER A 101 -0.24 -24.76 5.77
CA SER A 101 -0.78 -24.40 7.08
C SER A 101 -2.21 -23.87 6.97
N GLU A 102 -3.06 -24.32 7.91
CA GLU A 102 -4.46 -23.87 7.98
C GLU A 102 -4.54 -22.36 8.16
N ALA A 103 -3.69 -21.79 9.02
CA ALA A 103 -3.62 -20.34 9.24
C ALA A 103 -3.34 -19.55 7.96
N TRP A 104 -2.55 -20.08 7.01
CA TRP A 104 -2.34 -19.41 5.72
C TRP A 104 -3.58 -19.55 4.84
N ARG A 105 -4.17 -20.74 4.76
CA ARG A 105 -5.35 -21.03 3.93
C ARG A 105 -6.58 -20.22 4.35
N SER A 106 -6.73 -19.95 5.65
CA SER A 106 -7.85 -19.17 6.19
C SER A 106 -7.75 -17.66 5.96
N LEU A 107 -6.58 -17.15 5.56
CA LEU A 107 -6.43 -15.71 5.29
C LEU A 107 -7.04 -15.33 3.94
N GLU A 108 -7.73 -14.20 3.90
CA GLU A 108 -8.18 -13.63 2.64
C GLU A 108 -6.98 -13.16 1.79
N PRO A 109 -7.15 -13.09 0.45
CA PRO A 109 -6.09 -12.69 -0.47
C PRO A 109 -5.44 -11.34 -0.13
N GLY A 110 -6.21 -10.35 0.34
CA GLY A 110 -5.67 -9.07 0.79
C GLY A 110 -4.62 -9.21 1.90
N ARG A 111 -4.86 -10.04 2.92
CA ARG A 111 -3.89 -10.30 3.99
C ARG A 111 -2.70 -11.13 3.50
N LYS A 112 -2.93 -12.13 2.65
CA LYS A 112 -1.82 -12.90 2.03
C LYS A 112 -0.88 -11.98 1.23
N ALA A 113 -1.43 -11.01 0.50
CA ALA A 113 -0.65 -10.04 -0.26
C ALA A 113 0.29 -9.21 0.64
N LEU A 114 -0.16 -8.86 1.86
CA LEU A 114 0.65 -8.15 2.85
C LEU A 114 1.81 -9.00 3.39
N LEU A 115 1.70 -10.32 3.38
CA LEU A 115 2.76 -11.23 3.85
C LEU A 115 3.82 -11.53 2.78
N LEU A 116 3.50 -11.39 1.49
CA LEU A 116 4.41 -11.67 0.37
C LEU A 116 5.79 -10.98 0.47
N PRO A 117 5.91 -9.73 0.97
CA PRO A 117 7.20 -9.07 1.14
C PRO A 117 8.19 -9.80 2.06
N LEU A 118 7.73 -10.74 2.91
CA LEU A 118 8.60 -11.56 3.76
C LEU A 118 9.44 -12.54 2.94
N LYS A 119 8.98 -12.95 1.75
CA LYS A 119 9.60 -13.87 0.76
C LYS A 119 9.88 -15.30 1.25
N ASP A 120 10.22 -15.48 2.52
CA ASP A 120 10.51 -16.75 3.17
C ASP A 120 9.22 -17.45 3.63
N GLU A 121 9.08 -18.73 3.29
CA GLU A 121 7.87 -19.52 3.58
C GLU A 121 7.66 -19.76 5.05
N LYS A 122 8.75 -19.97 5.79
CA LYS A 122 8.69 -20.17 7.23
C LYS A 122 8.19 -18.90 7.91
N ALA A 123 8.76 -17.74 7.57
CA ALA A 123 8.33 -16.45 8.07
C ALA A 123 6.88 -16.11 7.69
N MET A 124 6.46 -16.40 6.45
CA MET A 124 5.06 -16.19 6.03
C MET A 124 4.10 -17.09 6.82
N ARG A 125 4.48 -18.34 7.10
CA ARG A 125 3.68 -19.26 7.91
C ARG A 125 3.52 -18.78 9.35
N GLU A 126 4.63 -18.38 9.99
CA GLU A 126 4.65 -17.86 11.36
C GLU A 126 3.85 -16.54 11.46
N ALA A 127 4.04 -15.64 10.50
CA ALA A 127 3.28 -14.40 10.42
C ALA A 127 1.78 -14.68 10.24
N ALA A 128 1.39 -15.61 9.36
CA ALA A 128 -0.01 -15.98 9.16
C ALA A 128 -0.66 -16.54 10.44
N GLN A 129 0.07 -17.36 11.20
CA GLN A 129 -0.38 -17.84 12.51
C GLN A 129 -0.61 -16.67 13.48
N HIS A 130 0.33 -15.72 13.55
CA HIS A 130 0.20 -14.55 14.42
C HIS A 130 -0.99 -13.66 14.03
N VAL A 131 -1.12 -13.35 12.74
CA VAL A 131 -2.23 -12.53 12.21
C VAL A 131 -3.58 -13.16 12.53
N SER A 132 -3.71 -14.48 12.34
CA SER A 132 -4.95 -15.21 12.62
C SER A 132 -5.25 -15.25 14.12
N ALA A 133 -4.25 -15.58 14.95
CA ALA A 133 -4.40 -15.67 16.40
C ALA A 133 -4.78 -14.32 17.03
N MET A 134 -4.16 -13.23 16.58
CA MET A 134 -4.40 -11.89 17.09
C MET A 134 -5.57 -11.17 16.41
N LYS A 135 -6.18 -11.78 15.38
CA LYS A 135 -7.26 -11.21 14.57
C LYS A 135 -6.91 -9.80 14.06
N LEU A 136 -5.68 -9.62 13.56
CA LEU A 136 -5.19 -8.30 13.16
C LEU A 136 -6.03 -7.72 12.01
N SER A 137 -6.26 -6.41 12.06
CA SER A 137 -6.80 -5.69 10.90
C SER A 137 -5.78 -5.69 9.75
N GLN A 138 -6.19 -5.34 8.52
CA GLN A 138 -5.24 -5.20 7.40
C GLN A 138 -4.17 -4.15 7.70
N ARG A 139 -4.56 -3.02 8.32
CA ARG A 139 -3.62 -1.97 8.73
C ARG A 139 -2.60 -2.47 9.76
N ASP A 140 -3.05 -3.20 10.76
CA ASP A 140 -2.16 -3.74 11.80
C ASP A 140 -1.27 -4.86 11.24
N THR A 141 -1.78 -5.63 10.29
CA THR A 141 -1.00 -6.64 9.55
C THR A 141 0.13 -5.98 8.75
N GLU A 142 -0.15 -4.87 8.06
CA GLU A 142 0.86 -4.10 7.32
C GLU A 142 1.94 -3.55 8.26
N ALA A 143 1.54 -2.98 9.40
CA ALA A 143 2.47 -2.47 10.41
C ALA A 143 3.36 -3.60 10.96
N TYR A 144 2.76 -4.75 11.28
CA TYR A 144 3.47 -5.93 11.77
C TYR A 144 4.47 -6.49 10.75
N VAL A 145 4.07 -6.64 9.48
CA VAL A 145 5.01 -7.10 8.44
C VAL A 145 6.14 -6.09 8.26
N THR A 146 5.85 -4.80 8.35
CA THR A 146 6.85 -3.74 8.26
C THR A 146 7.88 -3.86 9.39
N SER A 147 7.45 -4.14 10.63
CA SER A 147 8.36 -4.34 11.75
C SER A 147 9.22 -5.60 11.58
N LEU A 148 8.63 -6.72 11.15
CA LEU A 148 9.38 -7.96 10.88
C LEU A 148 10.47 -7.77 9.81
N ARG A 149 10.20 -6.98 8.78
CA ARG A 149 11.19 -6.67 7.75
C ARG A 149 12.31 -5.77 8.26
N ALA A 150 11.97 -4.81 9.13
CA ALA A 150 12.97 -3.97 9.77
C ALA A 150 13.91 -4.79 10.69
N GLU A 151 13.38 -5.73 11.46
CA GLU A 151 14.17 -6.64 12.31
C GLU A 151 15.13 -7.52 11.51
N LYS A 152 14.71 -7.97 10.30
CA LYS A 152 15.55 -8.75 9.39
C LYS A 152 16.59 -7.92 8.61
N GLY A 153 16.68 -6.61 8.86
CA GLY A 153 17.56 -5.71 8.11
C GLY A 153 17.11 -5.45 6.68
N ASP A 154 15.93 -5.94 6.27
CA ASP A 154 15.28 -5.63 4.98
C ASP A 154 14.47 -4.34 5.09
N VAL A 155 15.07 -3.33 5.74
CA VAL A 155 14.57 -1.97 5.71
C VAL A 155 14.68 -1.53 4.27
N ARG A 156 13.54 -1.18 3.67
CA ARG A 156 13.50 -0.58 2.34
C ARG A 156 14.25 0.75 2.45
N GLU A 157 15.56 0.76 2.26
CA GLU A 157 16.33 1.99 2.16
C GLU A 157 15.68 2.78 1.04
N VAL A 158 15.04 3.89 1.39
CA VAL A 158 14.51 4.81 0.40
C VAL A 158 15.75 5.38 -0.27
N ARG A 159 16.13 4.77 -1.41
CA ARG A 159 17.28 5.22 -2.19
C ARG A 159 16.92 6.57 -2.81
N VAL A 160 17.22 7.63 -2.08
CA VAL A 160 17.02 9.00 -2.52
C VAL A 160 18.16 9.33 -3.48
N THR A 161 17.92 9.18 -4.78
CA THR A 161 18.84 9.69 -5.80
C THR A 161 18.64 11.21 -5.93
N PRO A 162 19.68 11.99 -6.27
CA PRO A 162 19.55 13.43 -6.48
C PRO A 162 18.45 13.79 -7.48
N ALA A 163 18.31 13.01 -8.56
CA ALA A 163 17.26 13.18 -9.56
C ALA A 163 15.85 12.95 -8.98
N ARG A 164 15.66 11.89 -8.19
CA ARG A 164 14.37 11.57 -7.57
C ARG A 164 13.98 12.61 -6.52
N PHE A 165 14.94 13.06 -5.70
CA PHE A 165 14.73 14.13 -4.74
C PHE A 165 14.36 15.44 -5.44
N THR A 166 15.11 15.83 -6.47
CA THR A 166 14.83 17.04 -7.26
C THR A 166 13.45 16.98 -7.91
N ALA A 167 13.06 15.82 -8.45
CA ALA A 167 11.72 15.64 -9.02
C ALA A 167 10.62 15.80 -7.96
N GLN A 168 10.83 15.29 -6.74
CA GLN A 168 9.89 15.43 -5.64
C GLN A 168 9.77 16.88 -5.17
N VAL A 169 10.89 17.60 -5.02
CA VAL A 169 10.90 19.04 -4.71
C VAL A 169 10.20 19.86 -5.81
N LYS A 170 10.46 19.56 -7.10
CA LYS A 170 9.78 20.22 -8.22
C LYS A 170 8.27 20.01 -8.20
N ARG A 171 7.81 18.78 -7.95
CA ARG A 171 6.38 18.44 -7.85
C ARG A 171 5.71 19.11 -6.65
N PHE A 172 6.39 19.15 -5.51
CA PHE A 172 5.90 19.86 -4.34
C PHE A 172 5.75 21.34 -4.66
N ARG A 173 6.82 21.99 -5.17
CA ARG A 173 6.80 23.38 -5.61
C ARG A 173 5.64 23.67 -6.56
N SER A 174 5.50 22.91 -7.64
CA SER A 174 4.44 23.15 -8.62
C SER A 174 3.03 23.06 -8.04
N ARG A 175 2.82 22.20 -7.04
CA ARG A 175 1.51 22.10 -6.36
C ARG A 175 1.25 23.30 -5.44
N VAL A 176 2.26 23.73 -4.68
CA VAL A 176 2.07 24.81 -3.69
C VAL A 176 2.17 26.22 -4.28
N THR A 177 2.82 26.38 -5.45
CA THR A 177 2.86 27.65 -6.19
C THR A 177 1.72 27.80 -7.19
N ASP A 178 0.78 26.85 -7.24
CA ASP A 178 -0.41 26.96 -8.05
C ASP A 178 -1.33 28.05 -7.46
N LYS A 179 -1.64 29.08 -8.25
CA LYS A 179 -2.45 30.24 -7.82
C LYS A 179 -3.84 29.87 -7.31
N HIS A 180 -4.39 28.74 -7.73
CA HIS A 180 -5.68 28.25 -7.25
C HIS A 180 -5.54 27.51 -5.92
N PHE A 181 -4.46 26.75 -5.73
CA PHE A 181 -4.13 26.16 -4.42
C PHE A 181 -3.84 27.25 -3.37
N GLU A 182 -3.03 28.24 -3.71
CA GLU A 182 -2.70 29.36 -2.82
C GLU A 182 -3.96 30.10 -2.35
N ARG A 183 -4.87 30.42 -3.27
CA ARG A 183 -6.16 31.04 -2.93
C ARG A 183 -7.00 30.19 -1.98
N LYS A 184 -7.08 28.88 -2.21
CA LYS A 184 -7.82 27.95 -1.32
C LYS A 184 -7.22 27.90 0.08
N VAL A 185 -5.89 27.86 0.19
CA VAL A 185 -5.20 27.87 1.49
C VAL A 185 -5.44 29.18 2.22
N VAL A 186 -5.32 30.33 1.54
CA VAL A 186 -5.60 31.64 2.15
C VAL A 186 -7.05 31.77 2.59
N THR A 187 -8.02 31.28 1.81
CA THR A 187 -9.43 31.28 2.22
C THR A 187 -9.66 30.39 3.44
N ALA A 188 -9.15 29.15 3.43
CA ALA A 188 -9.30 28.22 4.55
C ALA A 188 -8.65 28.75 5.85
N LEU A 189 -7.51 29.43 5.75
CA LEU A 189 -6.82 30.03 6.91
C LEU A 189 -7.47 31.32 7.41
N ARG A 190 -8.29 31.99 6.59
CA ARG A 190 -9.12 33.12 7.04
C ARG A 190 -10.37 32.66 7.78
N GLU A 191 -10.87 31.47 7.47
CA GLU A 191 -12.09 30.89 8.04
C GLU A 191 -11.83 30.04 9.29
N GLY A 192 -10.56 29.77 9.63
CA GLY A 192 -10.16 28.93 10.78
C GLY A 192 -8.95 29.45 11.56
N ASP A 193 -8.48 28.68 12.54
CA ASP A 193 -7.26 28.98 13.29
C ASP A 193 -6.02 28.64 12.45
N ALA A 194 -5.32 29.68 12.00
CA ALA A 194 -4.13 29.55 11.16
C ALA A 194 -2.86 29.19 11.94
N THR A 195 -2.89 29.22 13.27
CA THR A 195 -1.70 29.14 14.13
C THR A 195 -0.90 27.85 13.90
N GLU A 196 -1.57 26.70 13.87
CA GLU A 196 -0.91 25.40 13.66
C GLU A 196 -0.37 25.27 12.22
N THR A 197 -1.11 25.81 11.23
CA THR A 197 -0.66 25.76 9.83
C THR A 197 0.57 26.65 9.62
N VAL A 198 0.60 27.85 10.22
CA VAL A 198 1.76 28.74 10.17
C VAL A 198 2.97 28.07 10.82
N ARG A 199 2.79 27.46 12.00
CA ARG A 199 3.85 26.72 12.70
C ARG A 199 4.44 25.58 11.86
N GLU A 200 3.60 24.80 11.18
CA GLU A 200 4.06 23.72 10.30
C GLU A 200 4.79 24.26 9.05
N LEU A 201 4.33 25.37 8.47
CA LEU A 201 5.03 26.03 7.36
C LEU A 201 6.41 26.56 7.79
N GLU A 202 6.51 27.13 8.99
CA GLU A 202 7.79 27.53 9.58
C GLU A 202 8.72 26.35 9.84
N ALA A 203 8.19 25.22 10.30
CA ALA A 203 8.96 23.99 10.49
C ALA A 203 9.52 23.47 9.15
N VAL A 204 8.71 23.48 8.09
CA VAL A 204 9.14 23.13 6.72
C VAL A 204 10.23 24.08 6.22
N ARG A 205 10.07 25.39 6.42
CA ARG A 205 11.09 26.39 6.08
C ARG A 205 12.40 26.14 6.82
N ALA A 206 12.34 25.97 8.14
CA ALA A 206 13.53 25.73 8.97
C ALA A 206 14.25 24.44 8.56
N TRP A 207 13.51 23.38 8.20
CA TRP A 207 14.08 22.17 7.65
C TRP A 207 14.79 22.41 6.31
N ALA A 208 14.17 23.15 5.39
CA ALA A 208 14.77 23.50 4.10
C ALA A 208 16.05 24.33 4.26
N ASP A 209 16.07 25.31 5.16
CA ASP A 209 17.23 26.14 5.45
C ASP A 209 18.39 25.33 6.06
N ARG A 210 18.10 24.36 6.94
CA ARG A 210 19.12 23.42 7.43
C ARG A 210 19.67 22.54 6.31
N LEU A 211 18.80 22.05 5.42
CA LEU A 211 19.22 21.21 4.31
C LEU A 211 20.11 21.98 3.33
N LEU A 212 19.76 23.23 3.01
CA LEU A 212 20.55 24.10 2.13
C LEU A 212 21.94 24.39 2.71
N ARG A 213 22.03 24.68 4.01
CA ARG A 213 23.32 24.87 4.70
C ARG A 213 24.21 23.64 4.64
N ARG A 214 23.64 22.44 4.73
CA ARG A 214 24.40 21.18 4.62
C ARG A 214 24.86 20.86 3.20
N LEU A 215 24.16 21.36 2.19
CA LEU A 215 24.45 21.10 0.77
C LEU A 215 25.36 22.15 0.12
N LYS A 216 25.52 23.31 0.75
CA LYS A 216 26.48 24.35 0.37
C LYS A 216 27.54 24.49 1.47
N PRO A 217 28.55 23.60 1.51
CA PRO A 217 29.71 23.86 2.34
C PRO A 217 30.38 25.15 1.84
N GLU A 218 30.80 26.01 2.78
CA GLU A 218 31.59 27.22 2.50
C GLU A 218 32.88 26.91 1.73
#